data_AF-A0A9P0DLL8-F1
#
_entry.id   AF-A0A9P0DLL8-F1
#
_cell.length_a   1.000
_cell.length_b   1.000
_cell.length_c   1.000
_cell.angle_alpha   90.00
_cell.angle_beta   90.00
_cell.angle_gamma   90.00
#
_symmetry.space_group_name_H-M   'P 1'
#
loop_
_entity.id
_entity.type
_entity.pdbx_description
1 polymer ?
#
loop_
_entity_poly.entity_id
_entity_poly.type
_entity_poly.pdbx_seq_one_letter_code
_entity_poly.pdbx_strand_id
1 'polypeptide(L)'
;MCALLEHSDGGELPKFLASRVVFEDGNPVAPTVSYGSLIYVATQIASGMKYLESLELIHRDLAARNCVVDKNYTVKVSDHAMYCDRYENEYYISDTKARLPIRWMSWEALLLGRQTTKSDVWAFAITLWEILMLCTQQPYAELTSEQVVENSNHWYQNDGCQRYLPRPPLCPREIYDLMGECWKRNAADRPRFSEIHLFLQRKNLGFMPNNNQQIA
;
A
#
# COMPACT_ATOMS: atom_id res chain seq x y z
N MET A 1 -20.41 19.46 3.65
CA MET A 1 -20.80 18.08 3.31
C MET A 1 -20.24 17.18 4.40
N CYS A 2 -21.02 16.26 4.96
CA CYS A 2 -20.57 15.31 5.97
C CYS A 2 -20.84 13.90 5.45
N ALA A 3 -19.90 12.98 5.63
CA ALA A 3 -20.08 11.56 5.33
C ALA A 3 -20.05 10.77 6.64
N LEU A 4 -21.04 9.91 6.84
CA LEU A 4 -21.08 8.98 7.96
C LEU A 4 -20.61 7.61 7.46
N LEU A 5 -19.54 7.12 8.05
CA LEU A 5 -18.96 5.81 7.75
C LEU A 5 -19.08 4.91 8.99
N GLU A 6 -19.07 3.61 8.76
CA GLU A 6 -19.05 2.62 9.83
C GLU A 6 -17.80 2.80 10.70
N HIS A 7 -17.98 2.81 12.03
CA HIS A 7 -16.86 2.88 12.96
C HIS A 7 -16.05 1.59 12.87
N SER A 8 -14.73 1.71 12.78
CA SER A 8 -13.82 0.56 12.78
C SER A 8 -12.95 0.61 14.03
N ASP A 9 -13.04 -0.43 14.85
CA ASP A 9 -12.47 -0.43 16.20
C ASP A 9 -10.92 -0.45 16.21
N GLY A 10 -10.30 -0.96 15.14
CA GLY A 10 -8.85 -1.04 14.99
C GLY A 10 -8.20 0.23 14.43
N GLY A 11 -8.99 1.18 13.94
CA GLY A 11 -8.52 2.43 13.36
C GLY A 11 -7.74 2.26 12.06
N GLU A 12 -6.87 3.22 11.76
CA GLU A 12 -6.09 3.28 10.52
C GLU A 12 -5.03 2.16 10.48
N LEU A 13 -4.87 1.50 9.33
CA LEU A 13 -3.94 0.39 9.16
C LEU A 13 -2.48 0.71 9.57
N PRO A 14 -1.91 1.91 9.29
CA PRO A 14 -0.55 2.21 9.72
C PRO A 14 -0.39 2.19 11.24
N LYS A 15 -1.36 2.73 11.99
CA LYS A 15 -1.33 2.71 13.46
C LYS A 15 -1.47 1.29 13.99
N PHE A 16 -2.41 0.54 13.41
CA PHE A 16 -2.64 -0.84 13.78
C PHE A 16 -1.36 -1.69 13.63
N LEU A 17 -0.66 -1.59 12.49
CA LEU A 17 0.56 -2.36 12.24
C LEU A 17 1.76 -1.85 13.07
N ALA A 18 1.93 -0.52 13.18
CA ALA A 18 3.03 0.06 13.95
C ALA A 18 2.96 -0.32 15.45
N SER A 19 1.75 -0.43 16.02
CA SER A 19 1.56 -0.87 17.42
C SER A 19 1.91 -2.35 17.68
N ARG A 20 2.18 -3.14 16.63
CA ARG A 20 2.53 -4.57 16.73
C ARG A 20 4.02 -4.82 16.68
N VAL A 21 4.83 -3.76 16.52
CA VAL A 21 6.28 -3.80 16.70
C VAL A 21 6.57 -3.55 18.17
N VAL A 22 7.11 -4.55 18.85
CA VAL A 22 7.58 -4.42 20.24
C VAL A 22 9.00 -3.90 20.19
N PHE A 23 9.37 -2.98 21.08
CA PHE A 23 10.75 -2.51 21.21
C PHE A 23 11.28 -2.91 22.60
N GLU A 24 12.44 -3.56 22.64
CA GLU A 24 13.23 -3.81 23.86
C GLU A 24 14.57 -3.06 23.72
N ASP A 25 14.94 -2.26 24.73
CA ASP A 25 16.16 -1.43 24.75
C ASP A 25 16.35 -0.57 23.49
N GLY A 26 15.26 -0.06 22.92
CA GLY A 26 15.27 0.75 21.70
C GLY A 26 15.42 -0.05 20.39
N ASN A 27 15.52 -1.37 20.47
CA ASN A 27 15.61 -2.25 19.31
C ASN A 27 14.27 -2.97 19.05
N PRO A 28 13.83 -3.08 17.78
CA PRO A 28 12.61 -3.80 17.45
C PRO A 28 12.78 -5.31 17.74
N VAL A 29 11.95 -5.82 18.65
CA VAL A 29 11.74 -7.26 18.91
C VAL A 29 10.73 -7.78 17.89
N ALA A 30 10.80 -9.10 17.64
CA ALA A 30 9.98 -9.80 16.67
C ALA A 30 8.51 -9.31 16.68
N PRO A 31 7.93 -9.00 15.50
CA PRO A 31 6.60 -8.43 15.45
C PRO A 31 5.57 -9.40 16.01
N THR A 32 4.63 -8.87 16.76
CA THR A 32 3.52 -9.67 17.32
C THR A 32 2.56 -10.14 16.22
N VAL A 33 2.51 -9.44 15.08
CA VAL A 33 1.69 -9.82 13.93
C VAL A 33 2.38 -10.87 13.05
N SER A 34 1.66 -11.96 12.75
CA SER A 34 2.17 -13.03 11.91
C SER A 34 2.22 -12.64 10.42
N TYR A 35 3.14 -13.23 9.66
CA TYR A 35 3.16 -13.09 8.20
C TYR A 35 1.82 -13.44 7.55
N GLY A 36 1.13 -14.50 8.02
CA GLY A 36 -0.20 -14.87 7.54
C GLY A 36 -1.22 -13.77 7.74
N SER A 37 -1.18 -13.06 8.87
CA SER A 37 -2.06 -11.91 9.13
C SER A 37 -1.79 -10.75 8.16
N LEU A 38 -0.53 -10.50 7.80
CA LEU A 38 -0.17 -9.46 6.83
C LEU A 38 -0.69 -9.79 5.42
N ILE A 39 -0.54 -11.04 4.99
CA ILE A 39 -1.09 -11.49 3.71
C ILE A 39 -2.63 -11.51 3.74
N TYR A 40 -3.24 -11.84 4.87
CA TYR A 40 -4.69 -11.76 5.05
C TYR A 40 -5.22 -10.33 4.87
N VAL A 41 -4.54 -9.34 5.45
CA VAL A 41 -4.84 -7.91 5.25
C VAL A 41 -4.69 -7.51 3.78
N ALA A 42 -3.56 -7.85 3.16
CA ALA A 42 -3.31 -7.54 1.75
C ALA A 42 -4.33 -8.19 0.80
N THR A 43 -4.77 -9.41 1.10
CA THR A 43 -5.78 -10.13 0.31
C THR A 43 -7.12 -9.39 0.34
N GLN A 44 -7.52 -8.85 1.49
CA GLN A 44 -8.76 -8.07 1.60
C GLN A 44 -8.68 -6.74 0.84
N ILE A 45 -7.54 -6.04 0.91
CA ILE A 45 -7.32 -4.81 0.13
C ILE A 45 -7.40 -5.13 -1.37
N ALA A 46 -6.75 -6.21 -1.83
CA ALA A 46 -6.84 -6.65 -3.23
C ALA A 46 -8.28 -7.00 -3.63
N SER A 47 -9.08 -7.57 -2.72
CA SER A 47 -10.51 -7.84 -2.94
C SER A 47 -11.33 -6.55 -3.12
N GLY A 48 -11.11 -5.55 -2.25
CA GLY A 48 -11.75 -4.25 -2.37
C GLY A 48 -11.39 -3.53 -3.66
N MET A 49 -10.11 -3.55 -4.05
CA MET A 49 -9.64 -2.95 -5.30
C MET A 49 -10.12 -3.71 -6.54
N LYS A 50 -10.25 -5.04 -6.47
CA LYS A 50 -10.90 -5.86 -7.50
C LYS A 50 -12.35 -5.42 -7.72
N TYR A 51 -13.07 -5.11 -6.64
CA TYR A 51 -14.43 -4.59 -6.75
C TYR A 51 -14.46 -3.22 -7.44
N LEU A 52 -13.58 -2.28 -7.05
CA LEU A 52 -13.47 -0.98 -7.74
C LEU A 52 -13.09 -1.13 -9.22
N GLU A 53 -12.12 -2.00 -9.54
CA GLU A 53 -11.73 -2.31 -10.93
C GLU A 53 -12.92 -2.82 -11.75
N SER A 54 -13.79 -3.64 -11.17
CA SER A 54 -14.99 -4.17 -11.85
C SER A 54 -16.04 -3.09 -12.15
N LEU A 55 -15.99 -1.96 -11.46
CA LEU A 55 -16.85 -0.80 -11.67
C LEU A 55 -16.16 0.29 -12.51
N GLU A 56 -14.94 0.03 -13.02
CA GLU A 56 -14.09 1.01 -13.70
C GLU A 56 -13.79 2.25 -12.84
N LEU A 57 -13.84 2.10 -11.51
CA LEU A 57 -13.54 3.15 -10.54
C LEU A 57 -12.05 3.13 -10.20
N ILE A 58 -11.42 4.30 -10.32
CA ILE A 58 -10.00 4.51 -10.04
C ILE A 58 -9.89 5.17 -8.66
N HIS A 59 -9.14 4.54 -7.75
CA HIS A 59 -8.95 5.03 -6.38
C HIS A 59 -8.02 6.24 -6.31
N ARG A 60 -6.93 6.26 -7.09
CA ARG A 60 -5.97 7.39 -7.24
C ARG A 60 -5.06 7.65 -6.05
N ASP A 61 -5.46 7.25 -4.85
CA ASP A 61 -4.71 7.43 -3.60
C ASP A 61 -4.67 6.16 -2.75
N LEU A 62 -4.49 4.99 -3.37
CA LEU A 62 -4.37 3.74 -2.60
C LEU A 62 -3.05 3.74 -1.81
N ALA A 63 -3.17 3.64 -0.49
CA ALA A 63 -2.07 3.58 0.46
C ALA A 63 -2.53 2.93 1.77
N ALA A 64 -1.60 2.49 2.62
CA ALA A 64 -1.98 1.93 3.92
C ALA A 64 -2.79 2.94 4.77
N ARG A 65 -2.45 4.23 4.72
CA ARG A 65 -3.19 5.32 5.42
C ARG A 65 -4.67 5.43 5.05
N ASN A 66 -5.02 4.92 3.87
CA ASN A 66 -6.39 4.92 3.32
C ASN A 66 -7.08 3.57 3.52
N CYS A 67 -6.50 2.68 4.34
CA CYS A 67 -7.11 1.44 4.77
C CYS A 67 -7.44 1.50 6.27
N VAL A 68 -8.62 1.03 6.62
CA VAL A 68 -9.08 0.97 8.01
C VAL A 68 -9.23 -0.49 8.43
N VAL A 69 -8.75 -0.80 9.63
CA VAL A 69 -8.80 -2.13 10.23
C VAL A 69 -9.88 -2.16 11.29
N ASP A 70 -10.69 -3.20 11.26
CA ASP A 70 -11.71 -3.49 12.26
C ASP A 70 -11.36 -4.78 13.04
N LYS A 71 -12.23 -5.19 13.94
CA LYS A 71 -12.13 -6.47 14.65
C LYS A 71 -11.84 -7.62 13.68
N ASN A 72 -11.08 -8.61 14.18
CA ASN A 72 -10.70 -9.82 13.45
C ASN A 72 -9.86 -9.56 12.18
N TYR A 73 -9.05 -8.49 12.16
CA TYR A 73 -8.24 -8.09 11.00
C TYR A 73 -9.06 -7.82 9.74
N THR A 74 -10.34 -7.44 9.88
CA THR A 74 -11.17 -7.06 8.73
C THR A 74 -10.68 -5.71 8.19
N VAL A 75 -10.46 -5.58 6.88
CA VAL A 75 -9.93 -4.35 6.29
C VAL A 75 -10.87 -3.76 5.24
N LYS A 76 -11.06 -2.45 5.31
CA LYS A 76 -11.85 -1.66 4.36
C LYS A 76 -10.96 -0.61 3.70
N VAL A 77 -11.07 -0.49 2.38
CA VAL A 77 -10.41 0.56 1.59
C VAL A 77 -11.27 1.82 1.62
N SER A 78 -10.63 2.99 1.75
CA SER A 78 -11.28 4.31 1.92
C SER A 78 -10.41 5.42 1.32
N ASP A 79 -10.85 6.68 1.37
CA ASP A 79 -10.14 7.85 0.85
C ASP A 79 -9.97 8.97 1.92
N HIS A 80 -10.14 8.64 3.20
CA HIS A 80 -10.25 9.64 4.26
C HIS A 80 -8.94 10.39 4.54
N ALA A 81 -7.77 9.81 4.22
CA ALA A 81 -6.48 10.36 4.63
C ALA A 81 -6.16 11.69 3.95
N MET A 82 -6.76 11.95 2.78
CA MET A 82 -6.62 13.24 2.09
C MET A 82 -7.17 14.41 2.92
N TYR A 83 -8.09 14.16 3.86
CA TYR A 83 -8.71 15.18 4.70
C TYR A 83 -8.17 15.21 6.14
N CYS A 84 -7.06 14.51 6.41
CA CYS A 84 -6.47 14.43 7.75
C CYS A 84 -5.08 15.06 7.77
N ASP A 85 -4.91 16.10 8.61
CA ASP A 85 -3.65 16.86 8.74
C ASP A 85 -2.46 15.99 9.16
N ARG A 86 -2.71 14.84 9.83
CA ARG A 86 -1.65 13.89 10.20
C ARG A 86 -0.83 13.42 8.99
N TYR A 87 -1.47 13.29 7.84
CA TYR A 87 -0.85 12.76 6.63
C TYR A 87 -0.36 13.87 5.68
N GLU A 88 -0.36 15.14 6.11
CA GLU A 88 0.03 16.26 5.26
C GLU A 88 1.43 16.07 4.64
N ASN A 89 2.38 15.59 5.43
CA ASN A 89 3.76 15.31 5.00
C ASN A 89 3.89 14.14 4.00
N GLU A 90 2.84 13.37 3.75
CA GLU A 90 2.81 12.31 2.74
C GLU A 90 2.35 12.81 1.37
N TYR A 91 1.90 14.06 1.27
CA TYR A 91 1.48 14.69 0.02
C TYR A 91 2.47 15.77 -0.42
N TYR A 92 2.88 15.67 -1.68
CA TYR A 92 3.57 16.75 -2.37
C TYR A 92 2.55 17.77 -2.88
N ILE A 93 2.84 19.06 -2.70
CA ILE A 93 2.03 20.14 -3.24
C ILE A 93 2.60 20.54 -4.59
N SER A 94 1.86 20.28 -5.67
CA SER A 94 2.26 20.69 -7.01
C SER A 94 2.16 22.20 -7.21
N ASP A 95 2.73 22.71 -8.30
CA ASP A 95 2.58 24.13 -8.71
C ASP A 95 1.12 24.53 -8.91
N THR A 96 0.25 23.57 -9.26
CA THR A 96 -1.20 23.76 -9.37
C THR A 96 -1.94 23.66 -8.03
N LYS A 97 -1.21 23.59 -6.91
CA LYS A 97 -1.71 23.38 -5.55
C LYS A 97 -2.46 22.05 -5.35
N ALA A 98 -2.24 21.08 -6.23
CA ALA A 98 -2.81 19.75 -6.05
C ALA A 98 -1.97 18.97 -5.03
N ARG A 99 -2.64 18.23 -4.14
CA ARG A 99 -2.00 17.32 -3.18
C ARG A 99 -1.80 15.97 -3.85
N LEU A 100 -0.55 15.55 -4.03
CA LEU A 100 -0.19 14.36 -4.78
C LEU A 100 0.54 13.35 -3.88
N PRO A 101 0.08 12.08 -3.80
CA PRO A 101 0.76 11.01 -3.05
C PRO A 101 1.92 10.42 -3.87
N ILE A 102 2.89 11.25 -4.25
CA ILE A 102 3.89 10.95 -5.31
C ILE A 102 4.68 9.65 -5.09
N ARG A 103 4.83 9.19 -3.84
CA ARG A 103 5.54 7.96 -3.48
C ARG A 103 4.74 6.68 -3.78
N TRP A 104 3.44 6.78 -4.01
CA TRP A 104 2.54 5.68 -4.39
C TRP A 104 2.14 5.70 -5.87
N MET A 105 2.34 6.84 -6.55
CA MET A 105 1.92 7.01 -7.92
C MET A 105 2.81 6.23 -8.90
N SER A 106 2.19 5.60 -9.90
CA SER A 106 2.92 5.12 -11.08
C SER A 106 3.50 6.29 -11.88
N TRP A 107 4.60 6.05 -12.59
CA TRP A 107 5.29 7.09 -13.36
C TRP A 107 4.36 7.82 -14.35
N GLU A 108 3.43 7.12 -15.02
CA GLU A 108 2.52 7.74 -15.99
C GLU A 108 1.40 8.57 -15.33
N ALA A 109 1.01 8.19 -14.10
CA ALA A 109 0.05 8.96 -13.32
C ALA A 109 0.68 10.26 -12.82
N LEU A 110 1.95 10.19 -12.41
CA LEU A 110 2.69 11.35 -11.91
C LEU A 110 3.08 12.32 -13.03
N LEU A 111 3.73 11.82 -14.09
CA LEU A 111 4.31 12.66 -15.14
C LEU A 111 3.30 13.06 -16.22
N LEU A 112 2.34 12.19 -16.53
CA LEU A 112 1.39 12.39 -17.63
C LEU A 112 -0.05 12.62 -17.16
N GLY A 113 -0.31 12.58 -15.85
CA GLY A 113 -1.66 12.66 -15.29
C GLY A 113 -2.56 11.47 -15.64
N ARG A 114 -1.99 10.36 -16.15
CA ARG A 114 -2.75 9.20 -16.64
C ARG A 114 -3.09 8.24 -15.51
N GLN A 115 -4.15 8.57 -14.77
CA GLN A 115 -4.69 7.70 -13.72
C GLN A 115 -5.61 6.63 -14.33
N THR A 116 -5.39 5.38 -13.95
CA THR A 116 -6.14 4.20 -14.43
C THR A 116 -6.21 3.14 -13.33
N THR A 117 -7.02 2.09 -13.51
CA THR A 117 -6.98 0.92 -12.61
C THR A 117 -5.59 0.28 -12.56
N LYS A 118 -4.79 0.41 -13.63
CA LYS A 118 -3.40 -0.07 -13.69
C LYS A 118 -2.42 0.82 -12.92
N SER A 119 -2.70 2.12 -12.75
CA SER A 119 -1.93 2.94 -11.80
C SER A 119 -2.30 2.60 -10.35
N ASP A 120 -3.54 2.19 -10.07
CA ASP A 120 -3.89 1.66 -8.74
C ASP A 120 -3.21 0.32 -8.45
N VAL A 121 -2.98 -0.53 -9.45
CA VAL A 121 -2.18 -1.77 -9.30
C VAL A 121 -0.74 -1.46 -8.86
N TRP A 122 -0.14 -0.40 -9.40
CA TRP A 122 1.17 0.08 -8.95
C TRP A 122 1.11 0.51 -7.48
N ALA A 123 0.15 1.36 -7.13
CA ALA A 123 -0.06 1.85 -5.77
C ALA A 123 -0.31 0.69 -4.78
N PHE A 124 -1.04 -0.34 -5.19
CA PHE A 124 -1.26 -1.55 -4.40
C PHE A 124 0.05 -2.26 -4.03
N ALA A 125 1.01 -2.35 -4.95
CA ALA A 125 2.31 -2.96 -4.63
C ALA A 125 3.14 -2.11 -3.66
N ILE A 126 3.02 -0.78 -3.73
CA ILE A 126 3.59 0.10 -2.70
C ILE A 126 2.89 -0.14 -1.35
N THR A 127 1.55 -0.25 -1.33
CA THR A 127 0.79 -0.58 -0.11
C THR A 127 1.13 -1.95 0.46
N LEU A 128 1.34 -2.95 -0.39
CA LEU A 128 1.80 -4.28 0.04
C LEU A 128 3.19 -4.21 0.66
N TRP A 129 4.07 -3.36 0.13
CA TRP A 129 5.37 -3.10 0.71
C TRP A 129 5.24 -2.43 2.09
N GLU A 130 4.37 -1.43 2.24
CA GLU A 130 4.09 -0.81 3.54
C GLU A 130 3.64 -1.83 4.57
N ILE A 131 2.70 -2.70 4.21
CA ILE A 131 2.16 -3.75 5.10
C ILE A 131 3.28 -4.68 5.57
N LEU A 132 4.16 -5.11 4.66
CA LEU A 132 5.27 -6.03 4.98
C LEU A 132 6.43 -5.34 5.70
N MET A 133 6.51 -4.01 5.64
CA MET A 133 7.37 -3.16 6.46
C MET A 133 6.69 -2.69 7.76
N LEU A 134 5.49 -3.19 8.05
CA LEU A 134 4.69 -2.84 9.24
C LEU A 134 4.42 -1.33 9.36
N CYS A 135 4.40 -0.62 8.24
CA CYS A 135 4.26 0.84 8.16
C CYS A 135 5.29 1.60 9.02
N THR A 136 6.45 1.00 9.30
CA THR A 136 7.52 1.63 10.11
C THR A 136 8.38 2.59 9.30
N GLN A 137 8.29 2.54 7.98
CA GLN A 137 9.08 3.35 7.07
C GLN A 137 8.20 3.86 5.92
N GLN A 138 8.44 5.10 5.52
CA GLN A 138 7.82 5.67 4.33
C GLN A 138 8.43 5.02 3.06
N PRO A 139 7.65 4.78 2.00
CA PRO A 139 8.21 4.36 0.72
C PRO A 139 9.24 5.37 0.21
N TYR A 140 10.44 4.89 -0.17
CA TYR A 140 11.57 5.70 -0.62
C TYR A 140 12.03 6.74 0.42
N ALA A 141 12.02 6.40 1.72
CA ALA A 141 12.37 7.31 2.81
C ALA A 141 13.75 7.98 2.66
N GLU A 142 14.67 7.36 1.92
CA GLU A 142 15.99 7.90 1.60
C GLU A 142 16.00 8.97 0.50
N LEU A 143 14.88 9.15 -0.21
CA LEU A 143 14.74 10.10 -1.31
C LEU A 143 13.94 11.33 -0.88
N THR A 144 14.36 12.51 -1.35
CA THR A 144 13.52 13.72 -1.32
C THR A 144 12.36 13.61 -2.31
N SER A 145 11.36 14.49 -2.18
CA SER A 145 10.24 14.54 -3.12
C SER A 145 10.69 14.73 -4.57
N GLU A 146 11.69 15.58 -4.80
CA GLU A 146 12.28 15.83 -6.12
C GLU A 146 12.97 14.57 -6.65
N GLN A 147 13.67 13.83 -5.79
CA GLN A 147 14.31 12.57 -6.18
C GLN A 147 13.30 11.46 -6.49
N VAL A 148 12.11 11.47 -5.87
CA VAL A 148 11.00 10.57 -6.22
C VAL A 148 10.43 10.91 -7.60
N VAL A 149 10.27 12.20 -7.90
CA VAL A 149 9.87 12.65 -9.24
C VAL A 149 10.92 12.25 -10.28
N GLU A 150 12.21 12.44 -9.98
CA GLU A 150 13.29 12.02 -10.87
C GLU A 150 13.34 10.50 -11.07
N ASN A 151 13.07 9.73 -10.02
CA ASN A 151 12.92 8.28 -10.16
C ASN A 151 11.83 7.90 -11.17
N SER A 152 10.72 8.65 -11.21
CA SER A 152 9.66 8.46 -12.21
C SER A 152 10.11 8.86 -13.62
N ASN A 153 11.02 9.84 -13.77
CA ASN A 153 11.63 10.15 -15.06
C ASN A 153 12.49 8.98 -15.57
N HIS A 154 13.26 8.29 -14.73
CA HIS A 154 13.99 7.09 -15.12
C HIS A 154 13.07 5.98 -15.62
N TRP A 155 11.91 5.79 -14.98
CA TRP A 155 10.87 4.89 -15.49
C TRP A 155 10.33 5.30 -16.86
N TYR A 156 10.08 6.59 -17.08
CA TYR A 156 9.64 7.11 -18.37
C TYR A 156 10.69 6.90 -19.47
N GLN A 157 11.94 7.24 -19.20
CA GLN A 157 13.06 7.14 -20.13
C GLN A 157 13.49 5.69 -20.39
N ASN A 158 13.21 4.78 -19.45
CA ASN A 158 13.62 3.38 -19.52
C ASN A 158 15.15 3.23 -19.68
N ASP A 159 15.90 4.02 -18.92
CA ASP A 159 17.36 4.12 -18.97
C ASP A 159 18.07 3.09 -18.06
N GLY A 160 17.31 2.36 -17.22
CA GLY A 160 17.84 1.38 -16.28
C GLY A 160 18.28 1.98 -14.94
N CYS A 161 18.11 3.30 -14.74
CA CYS A 161 18.49 4.01 -13.52
C CYS A 161 17.37 4.04 -12.47
N GLN A 162 16.18 3.50 -12.79
CA GLN A 162 15.05 3.48 -11.88
C GLN A 162 15.34 2.66 -10.61
N ARG A 163 14.94 3.22 -9.47
CA ARG A 163 15.04 2.62 -8.14
C ARG A 163 13.73 1.94 -7.76
N TYR A 164 13.87 0.71 -7.29
CA TYR A 164 12.79 -0.09 -6.71
C TYR A 164 12.85 -0.01 -5.19
N LEU A 165 11.71 -0.17 -4.53
CA LEU A 165 11.69 -0.40 -3.08
C LEU A 165 12.39 -1.73 -2.77
N PRO A 166 13.22 -1.81 -1.71
CA PRO A 166 13.91 -3.05 -1.37
C PRO A 166 12.92 -4.11 -0.87
N ARG A 167 13.26 -5.39 -1.05
CA ARG A 167 12.45 -6.50 -0.51
C ARG A 167 12.39 -6.42 1.03
N PRO A 168 11.18 -6.35 1.64
CA PRO A 168 11.05 -6.35 3.09
C PRO A 168 11.64 -7.63 3.73
N PRO A 169 12.17 -7.57 4.97
CA PRO A 169 12.82 -8.71 5.60
C PRO A 169 11.95 -9.97 5.68
N LEU A 170 10.66 -9.80 5.99
CA LEU A 170 9.68 -10.89 6.12
C LEU A 170 9.01 -11.29 4.80
N CYS A 171 9.39 -10.66 3.67
CA CYS A 171 8.72 -10.86 2.38
C CYS A 171 9.34 -12.04 1.62
N PRO A 172 8.61 -13.14 1.37
CA PRO A 172 9.08 -14.21 0.51
C PRO A 172 9.30 -13.72 -0.92
N ARG A 173 10.24 -14.36 -1.63
CA ARG A 173 10.61 -13.97 -3.00
C ARG A 173 9.39 -13.86 -3.93
N GLU A 174 8.49 -14.82 -3.87
CA GLU A 174 7.30 -14.84 -4.72
C GLU A 174 6.35 -13.64 -4.50
N ILE A 175 6.28 -13.10 -3.28
CA ILE A 175 5.51 -11.89 -2.99
C ILE A 175 6.20 -10.65 -3.55
N TYR A 176 7.53 -10.60 -3.46
CA TYR A 176 8.30 -9.50 -4.04
C TYR A 176 8.29 -9.54 -5.57
N ASP A 177 8.32 -10.73 -6.17
CA ASP A 177 8.17 -10.92 -7.61
C ASP A 177 6.79 -10.40 -8.07
N LEU A 178 5.71 -10.66 -7.31
CA LEU A 178 4.39 -10.05 -7.56
C LEU A 178 4.45 -8.52 -7.54
N MET A 179 5.14 -7.91 -6.56
CA MET A 179 5.31 -6.45 -6.55
C MET A 179 6.03 -5.96 -7.81
N GLY A 180 7.06 -6.68 -8.25
CA GLY A 180 7.77 -6.41 -9.51
C GLY A 180 6.88 -6.48 -10.75
N GLU A 181 5.93 -7.42 -10.79
CA GLU A 181 4.91 -7.49 -11.86
C GLU A 181 3.93 -6.31 -11.81
N CYS A 182 3.59 -5.81 -10.62
CA CYS A 182 2.78 -4.59 -10.48
C CYS A 182 3.53 -3.31 -10.89
N TRP A 183 4.87 -3.30 -10.80
CA TRP A 183 5.71 -2.16 -11.17
C TRP A 183 6.24 -2.21 -12.61
N LYS A 184 5.65 -3.05 -13.49
CA LYS A 184 6.03 -3.02 -14.91
C LYS A 184 5.80 -1.62 -15.50
N ARG A 185 6.77 -1.18 -16.31
CA ARG A 185 6.72 0.13 -16.98
C ARG A 185 5.45 0.29 -17.82
N ASN A 186 5.13 -0.71 -18.64
CA ASN A 186 3.93 -0.73 -19.44
C ASN A 186 2.74 -1.17 -18.58
N ALA A 187 1.72 -0.30 -18.47
CA ALA A 187 0.53 -0.54 -17.67
C ALA A 187 -0.24 -1.80 -18.10
N ALA A 188 -0.19 -2.18 -19.39
CA ALA A 188 -0.86 -3.37 -19.89
C ALA A 188 -0.25 -4.69 -19.39
N ASP A 189 1.04 -4.67 -19.05
CA ASP A 189 1.79 -5.85 -18.58
C ASP A 189 1.60 -6.09 -17.07
N ARG A 190 1.04 -5.11 -16.35
CA ARG A 190 0.72 -5.27 -14.92
C ARG A 190 -0.47 -6.23 -14.77
N PRO A 191 -0.53 -7.05 -13.71
CA PRO A 191 -1.69 -7.92 -13.47
C PRO A 191 -2.96 -7.12 -13.22
N ARG A 192 -4.13 -7.77 -13.33
CA ARG A 192 -5.41 -7.26 -12.84
C ARG A 192 -5.57 -7.55 -11.35
N PHE A 193 -6.44 -6.80 -10.67
CA PHE A 193 -6.69 -7.08 -9.25
C PHE A 193 -7.31 -8.46 -9.00
N SER A 194 -8.05 -9.00 -9.98
CA SER A 194 -8.54 -10.38 -9.92
C SER A 194 -7.41 -11.43 -9.83
N GLU A 195 -6.31 -11.21 -10.55
CA GLU A 195 -5.13 -12.09 -10.56
C GLU A 195 -4.32 -11.94 -9.28
N ILE A 196 -4.10 -10.69 -8.84
CA ILE A 196 -3.44 -10.36 -7.57
C ILE A 196 -4.19 -11.00 -6.38
N HIS A 197 -5.50 -10.78 -6.30
CA HIS A 197 -6.34 -11.34 -5.24
C HIS A 197 -6.27 -12.87 -5.23
N LEU A 198 -6.40 -13.52 -6.37
CA LEU A 198 -6.35 -14.98 -6.46
C LEU A 198 -4.98 -15.53 -6.01
N PHE A 199 -3.89 -14.87 -6.39
CA PHE A 199 -2.55 -15.24 -5.96
C PHE A 199 -2.39 -15.13 -4.43
N LEU A 200 -2.78 -14.00 -3.84
CA LEU A 200 -2.68 -13.78 -2.39
C LEU A 200 -3.60 -14.71 -1.60
N GLN A 201 -4.82 -14.94 -2.09
CA GLN A 201 -5.76 -15.89 -1.51
C GLN A 201 -5.17 -17.30 -1.46
N ARG A 202 -4.47 -17.74 -2.52
CA ARG A 202 -3.77 -19.03 -2.53
C ARG A 202 -2.63 -19.10 -1.52
N LYS A 203 -1.88 -18.01 -1.34
CA LYS A 203 -0.82 -17.91 -0.32
C LYS A 203 -1.34 -17.91 1.11
N ASN A 204 -2.63 -17.65 1.28
CA ASN A 204 -3.28 -17.55 2.58
C ASN A 204 -4.39 -18.59 2.79
N LEU A 205 -4.39 -19.67 1.98
CA LEU A 205 -5.39 -20.72 2.03
C LEU A 205 -5.46 -21.36 3.43
N GLY A 206 -6.65 -21.37 4.02
CA GLY A 206 -6.90 -21.96 5.34
C GLY A 206 -6.40 -21.12 6.52
N PHE A 207 -5.83 -19.93 6.29
CA PHE A 207 -5.43 -19.04 7.36
C PHE A 207 -6.65 -18.31 7.94
N MET A 208 -6.83 -18.42 9.25
CA MET A 208 -7.73 -17.59 10.04
C MET A 208 -6.88 -16.88 11.09
N PRO A 209 -6.90 -15.53 11.18
CA PRO A 209 -6.16 -14.83 12.22
C PRO A 209 -6.69 -15.23 13.60
N ASN A 210 -5.81 -15.72 14.48
CA ASN A 210 -6.18 -16.10 15.85
C ASN A 210 -6.42 -14.84 16.71
N ASN A 211 -7.57 -14.83 17.41
CA ASN A 211 -8.03 -13.71 18.25
C ASN A 211 -7.23 -13.51 19.56
N ASN A 212 -6.31 -14.43 19.90
CA ASN A 212 -5.67 -14.47 21.23
C ASN A 212 -4.52 -13.46 21.44
N GLN A 213 -4.32 -12.51 20.52
CA GLN A 213 -3.43 -11.36 20.72
C GLN A 213 -4.19 -10.04 21.00
N GLN A 214 -5.48 -10.15 21.32
CA GLN A 214 -6.27 -9.02 21.81
C GLN A 214 -5.86 -8.68 23.26
N ILE A 215 -5.14 -7.56 23.36
CA ILE A 215 -5.20 -6.60 24.48
C ILE A 215 -4.67 -7.14 25.81
N ALA A 216 -3.38 -6.87 26.05
CA ALA A 216 -2.92 -6.39 27.35
C ALA A 216 -2.51 -4.93 27.17
#